data_AF-A0A6V7W4S9-F1
#
_entry.id   AF-A0A6V7W4S9-F1
#
_cell.length_a   1.000
_cell.length_b   1.000
_cell.length_c   1.000
_cell.angle_alpha   90.00
_cell.angle_beta   90.00
_cell.angle_gamma   90.00
#
_symmetry.space_group_name_H-M   'P 1'
#
loop_
_entity.id
_entity.type
_entity.pdbx_description
1 polymer ?
#
loop_
_entity_poly.entity_id
_entity_poly.type
_entity_poly.pdbx_seq_one_letter_code
_entity_poly.pdbx_strand_id
1 'polypeptide(L)'
;MLEEVNNPNQTKEERELRWDEYVKIRRSFQTITNENDYNTFVEKGERRLSHNALKGALMIYFYRDMPRFSQPYQILFHLMDIDSLLQKWRYNHLMLVQRMLGSKIGTGGSSGYMYLRSTVSDRYKVFLDLFNLSTWLIPRNYIPKLSPKMMRTLSGT
;
A
#
# COMPACT_ATOMS: atom_id res chain seq x y z
N MET A 1 -6.71 -20.19 -7.28
CA MET A 1 -6.73 -19.86 -5.84
C MET A 1 -7.39 -20.95 -4.99
N LEU A 2 -8.64 -21.36 -5.22
CA LEU A 2 -9.25 -22.48 -4.48
C LEU A 2 -8.58 -23.84 -4.76
N GLU A 3 -8.13 -24.06 -6.00
CA GLU A 3 -7.38 -25.27 -6.40
C GLU A 3 -6.04 -25.40 -5.68
N GLU A 4 -5.47 -24.28 -5.27
CA GLU A 4 -4.17 -24.22 -4.60
C GLU A 4 -4.27 -24.60 -3.12
N VAL A 5 -5.40 -24.28 -2.47
CA VAL A 5 -5.68 -24.61 -1.06
C VAL A 5 -5.86 -26.12 -0.85
N ASN A 6 -6.20 -26.86 -1.91
CA ASN A 6 -6.53 -28.28 -1.86
C ASN A 6 -5.41 -29.19 -2.40
N ASN A 7 -4.15 -28.79 -2.19
CA ASN A 7 -3.00 -29.61 -2.59
C ASN A 7 -2.88 -30.87 -1.69
N PRO A 8 -2.94 -32.09 -2.26
CA PRO A 8 -2.92 -33.33 -1.48
C PRO A 8 -1.59 -33.63 -0.79
N ASN A 9 -0.50 -32.92 -1.13
CA ASN A 9 0.83 -33.12 -0.53
C ASN A 9 1.10 -32.25 0.73
N GLN A 10 0.10 -31.55 1.27
CA GLN A 10 0.26 -30.64 2.41
C GLN A 10 -0.24 -31.24 3.73
N THR A 11 0.45 -30.93 4.82
CA THR A 11 0.04 -31.31 6.17
C THR A 11 -1.26 -30.60 6.58
N LYS A 12 -1.97 -31.13 7.57
CA LYS A 12 -3.23 -30.55 8.05
C LYS A 12 -3.05 -29.11 8.56
N GLU A 13 -1.98 -28.86 9.31
CA GLU A 13 -1.66 -27.53 9.85
C GLU A 13 -1.38 -26.51 8.74
N GLU A 14 -0.62 -26.89 7.70
CA GLU A 14 -0.36 -26.01 6.55
C GLU A 14 -1.64 -25.64 5.80
N ARG A 15 -2.59 -26.58 5.69
CA ARG A 15 -3.90 -26.34 5.05
C ARG A 15 -4.76 -25.37 5.87
N GLU A 16 -4.76 -25.50 7.20
CA GLU A 16 -5.47 -24.58 8.10
C GLU A 16 -4.89 -23.16 8.03
N LEU A 17 -3.55 -23.02 8.09
CA LEU A 17 -2.88 -21.72 7.95
C LEU A 17 -3.20 -21.03 6.62
N ARG A 18 -3.18 -21.80 5.52
CA ARG A 18 -3.49 -21.28 4.18
C ARG A 18 -4.95 -20.89 4.04
N TRP A 19 -5.86 -21.62 4.69
CA TRP A 19 -7.28 -21.27 4.74
C TRP A 19 -7.51 -19.95 5.48
N ASP A 20 -6.85 -19.77 6.63
CA ASP A 20 -6.94 -18.52 7.40
C ASP A 20 -6.40 -17.32 6.61
N GLU A 21 -5.29 -17.49 5.90
CA GLU A 21 -4.74 -16.48 4.99
C GLU A 21 -5.73 -16.14 3.87
N TYR A 22 -6.31 -17.16 3.22
CA TYR A 22 -7.33 -16.97 2.19
C TYR A 22 -8.54 -16.18 2.71
N VAL A 23 -9.05 -16.51 3.90
CA VAL A 23 -10.19 -15.80 4.51
C VAL A 23 -9.84 -14.34 4.79
N LYS A 24 -8.63 -14.06 5.30
CA LYS A 24 -8.14 -12.69 5.54
C LYS A 24 -8.03 -11.89 4.25
N ILE A 25 -7.42 -12.46 3.21
CA ILE A 25 -7.28 -11.83 1.89
C ILE A 25 -8.66 -11.55 1.30
N ARG A 26 -9.56 -12.54 1.29
CA ARG A 26 -10.92 -12.38 0.77
C ARG A 26 -11.68 -11.27 1.47
N ARG A 27 -11.59 -11.20 2.81
CA ARG A 27 -12.19 -10.12 3.60
C ARG A 27 -11.59 -8.76 3.23
N SER A 28 -10.27 -8.68 3.04
CA SER A 28 -9.59 -7.46 2.60
C SER A 28 -10.10 -6.97 1.24
N PHE A 29 -10.28 -7.87 0.26
CA PHE A 29 -10.84 -7.50 -1.05
C PHE A 29 -12.25 -6.94 -0.95
N GLN A 30 -13.11 -7.48 -0.07
CA GLN A 30 -14.47 -6.97 0.11
C GLN A 30 -14.48 -5.47 0.50
N THR A 31 -13.51 -5.05 1.32
CA THR A 31 -13.39 -3.66 1.80
C THR A 31 -13.04 -2.64 0.71
N ILE A 32 -12.61 -3.08 -0.48
CA ILE A 32 -12.32 -2.20 -1.62
C ILE A 32 -13.34 -2.32 -2.74
N THR A 33 -14.14 -3.39 -2.78
CA THR A 33 -15.19 -3.59 -3.79
C THR A 33 -16.46 -2.81 -3.49
N ASN A 34 -16.77 -2.58 -2.21
CA ASN A 34 -17.93 -1.81 -1.78
C ASN A 34 -17.49 -0.38 -1.38
N GLU A 35 -18.12 0.64 -1.96
CA GLU A 35 -17.79 2.04 -1.72
C GLU A 35 -18.16 2.52 -0.31
N ASN A 36 -19.29 2.07 0.23
CA ASN A 36 -19.71 2.42 1.59
C ASN A 36 -18.72 1.87 2.61
N ASP A 37 -18.35 0.59 2.49
CA ASP A 37 -17.35 -0.03 3.35
C ASP A 37 -16.02 0.71 3.24
N TYR A 38 -15.58 1.01 2.00
CA TYR A 38 -14.36 1.76 1.76
C TYR A 38 -14.36 3.12 2.48
N ASN A 39 -15.46 3.87 2.39
CA ASN A 39 -15.59 5.19 2.98
C ASN A 39 -15.53 5.15 4.52
N THR A 40 -16.00 4.07 5.17
CA THR A 40 -15.82 3.92 6.63
C THR A 40 -14.34 3.87 7.04
N PHE A 41 -13.45 3.33 6.20
CA PHE A 41 -12.01 3.33 6.47
C PHE A 41 -11.37 4.71 6.23
N VAL A 42 -11.90 5.48 5.28
CA VAL A 42 -11.46 6.86 5.04
C VAL A 42 -11.84 7.75 6.22
N GLU A 43 -13.06 7.63 6.73
CA GLU A 43 -13.55 8.39 7.89
C GLU A 43 -12.73 8.09 9.16
N LYS A 44 -12.30 6.83 9.34
CA LYS A 44 -11.40 6.43 10.44
C LYS A 44 -9.95 6.90 10.25
N GLY A 45 -9.60 7.44 9.09
CA GLY A 45 -8.24 7.85 8.74
C GLY A 45 -7.29 6.67 8.48
N GLU A 46 -7.82 5.47 8.28
CA GLU A 46 -7.05 4.27 7.90
C GLU A 46 -6.72 4.28 6.40
N ARG A 47 -7.48 5.03 5.60
CA ARG A 47 -7.23 5.31 4.19
C ARG A 47 -7.29 6.81 3.93
N ARG A 48 -6.55 7.29 2.93
CA ARG A 48 -6.46 8.71 2.57
C ARG A 48 -7.00 9.00 1.17
N LEU A 49 -6.77 8.10 0.21
CA LEU A 49 -7.28 8.19 -1.15
C LEU A 49 -8.78 7.96 -1.18
N SER A 50 -9.49 8.69 -2.04
CA SER A 50 -10.89 8.39 -2.35
C SER A 50 -11.01 7.03 -3.06
N HIS A 51 -12.20 6.42 -3.04
CA HIS A 51 -12.44 5.14 -3.71
C HIS A 51 -12.09 5.18 -5.19
N ASN A 52 -12.43 6.29 -5.87
CA ASN A 52 -12.09 6.50 -7.28
C ASN A 52 -10.59 6.65 -7.51
N ALA A 53 -9.87 7.34 -6.62
CA ALA A 53 -8.42 7.45 -6.71
C ALA A 53 -7.73 6.08 -6.51
N LEU A 54 -8.20 5.25 -5.58
CA LEU A 54 -7.71 3.88 -5.41
C LEU A 54 -7.93 3.04 -6.68
N LYS A 55 -9.14 3.07 -7.24
CA LYS A 55 -9.47 2.38 -8.50
C LYS A 55 -8.54 2.82 -9.65
N GLY A 56 -8.30 4.12 -9.77
CA GLY A 56 -7.36 4.68 -10.74
C GLY A 56 -5.92 4.20 -10.53
N ALA A 57 -5.45 4.18 -9.28
CA ALA A 57 -4.11 3.70 -8.94
C ALA A 57 -3.95 2.19 -9.26
N LEU A 58 -4.95 1.36 -8.93
CA LEU A 58 -4.98 -0.06 -9.31
C LEU A 58 -4.96 -0.25 -10.83
N MET A 59 -5.72 0.57 -11.57
CA MET A 59 -5.73 0.54 -13.03
C MET A 59 -4.34 0.84 -13.62
N ILE A 60 -3.68 1.89 -13.12
CA ILE A 60 -2.31 2.24 -13.52
C ILE A 60 -1.35 1.08 -13.19
N TYR A 61 -1.49 0.46 -12.01
CA TYR A 61 -0.65 -0.68 -11.60
C TYR A 61 -0.83 -1.91 -12.51
N PHE A 62 -2.07 -2.31 -12.78
CA PHE A 62 -2.37 -3.50 -13.58
C PHE A 62 -1.97 -3.34 -15.05
N TYR A 63 -2.09 -2.14 -15.60
CA TYR A 63 -1.82 -1.85 -17.01
C TYR A 63 -0.57 -0.98 -17.22
N ARG A 64 0.38 -1.00 -16.27
CA ARG A 64 1.62 -0.19 -16.32
C ARG A 64 2.47 -0.39 -17.57
N ASP A 65 2.32 -1.55 -18.23
CA ASP A 65 3.03 -1.91 -19.45
C ASP A 65 2.44 -1.21 -20.70
N MET A 66 1.29 -0.53 -20.56
CA MET A 66 0.70 0.29 -21.63
C MET A 66 1.41 1.66 -21.72
N PRO A 67 1.72 2.16 -22.94
CA PRO A 67 2.45 3.42 -23.13
C PRO A 67 1.89 4.60 -22.33
N ARG A 68 0.56 4.77 -22.30
CA ARG A 68 -0.08 5.88 -21.57
C ARG A 68 -0.08 5.74 -20.05
N PHE A 69 0.15 4.54 -19.52
CA PHE A 69 0.26 4.31 -18.08
C PHE A 69 1.69 4.13 -17.58
N SER A 70 2.67 3.98 -18.48
CA SER A 70 4.08 3.89 -18.11
C SER A 70 4.53 5.09 -17.27
N GLN A 71 4.26 6.32 -17.72
CA GLN A 71 4.65 7.52 -16.99
C GLN A 71 3.82 7.78 -15.72
N PRO A 72 2.48 7.65 -15.73
CA PRO A 72 1.68 7.69 -14.50
C PRO A 72 2.15 6.69 -13.44
N TYR A 73 2.56 5.48 -13.84
CA TYR A 73 3.12 4.50 -12.92
C TYR A 73 4.42 4.98 -12.27
N GLN A 74 5.32 5.59 -13.03
CA GLN A 74 6.55 6.19 -12.48
C GLN A 74 6.24 7.30 -11.46
N ILE A 75 5.22 8.11 -11.72
CA ILE A 75 4.77 9.12 -10.74
C ILE A 75 4.32 8.46 -9.44
N LEU A 76 3.45 7.44 -9.50
CA LEU A 76 3.01 6.71 -8.29
C LEU A 76 4.20 6.11 -7.53
N PHE A 77 5.18 5.58 -8.25
CA PHE A 77 6.41 5.04 -7.68
C PHE A 77 7.22 6.12 -6.95
N HIS A 78 7.45 7.28 -7.58
CA HIS A 78 8.20 8.38 -6.97
C HIS A 78 7.48 9.02 -5.77
N LEU A 79 6.14 9.01 -5.74
CA LEU A 79 5.39 9.44 -4.55
C LEU A 79 5.67 8.54 -3.34
N MET A 80 5.77 7.22 -3.54
CA MET A 80 6.18 6.29 -2.49
C MET A 80 7.65 6.48 -2.10
N ASP A 81 8.54 6.77 -3.06
CA ASP A 81 9.94 7.08 -2.77
C ASP A 81 10.07 8.32 -1.87
N ILE A 82 9.30 9.37 -2.14
CA ILE A 82 9.29 10.60 -1.33
C ILE A 82 8.91 10.28 0.13
N ASP A 83 7.83 9.54 0.37
CA ASP A 83 7.44 9.13 1.72
C ASP A 83 8.53 8.29 2.40
N SER A 84 9.13 7.36 1.67
CA SER A 84 10.20 6.50 2.19
C SER A 84 11.45 7.30 2.55
N LEU A 85 11.83 8.27 1.71
CA LEU A 85 12.97 9.15 1.94
C LEU A 85 12.73 10.09 3.12
N LEU A 86 11.53 10.64 3.25
CA LEU A 86 11.14 11.46 4.41
C LEU A 86 11.22 10.64 5.70
N GLN A 87 10.74 9.41 5.70
CA GLN A 87 10.82 8.53 6.85
C GLN A 87 12.27 8.18 7.22
N LYS A 88 13.11 7.91 6.22
CA LYS A 88 14.55 7.71 6.41
C LYS A 88 15.23 8.93 7.01
N TRP A 89 14.88 10.13 6.54
CA TRP A 89 15.37 11.38 7.12
C TRP A 89 14.98 11.52 8.59
N ARG A 90 13.70 11.27 8.94
CA ARG A 90 13.21 11.31 10.35
C ARG A 90 13.99 10.34 11.25
N TYR A 91 14.22 9.12 10.76
CA TYR A 91 14.98 8.11 11.50
C TYR A 91 16.45 8.51 11.68
N ASN A 92 17.12 8.98 10.64
CA ASN A 92 18.50 9.44 10.74
C ASN A 92 18.63 10.62 11.71
N HIS A 93 17.68 11.55 11.67
CA HIS A 93 17.60 12.66 12.62
C HIS A 93 17.41 12.15 14.06
N LEU A 94 16.49 11.20 14.27
CA LEU A 94 16.30 10.55 15.56
C LEU A 94 17.59 9.94 16.12
N MET A 95 18.34 9.19 15.31
CA MET A 95 19.61 8.57 15.72
C MET A 95 20.65 9.61 16.11
N LEU A 96 20.74 10.72 15.36
CA LEU A 96 21.62 11.83 15.71
C LEU A 96 21.23 12.44 17.07
N VAL A 97 19.94 12.70 17.29
CA VAL A 97 19.45 13.27 18.55
C VAL A 97 19.70 12.32 19.73
N GLN A 98 19.48 11.02 19.55
CA GLN A 98 19.77 10.02 20.57
C GLN A 98 21.25 10.05 20.99
N ARG A 99 22.16 10.15 20.01
CA ARG A 99 23.61 10.24 20.28
C ARG A 99 24.00 11.54 21.00
N MET A 100 23.37 12.66 20.65
CA MET A 100 23.74 13.97 21.20
C MET A 100 23.12 14.27 22.56
N LEU A 101 21.86 13.87 22.78
CA LEU A 101 21.08 14.23 23.96
C LEU A 101 20.72 13.04 24.86
N GLY A 102 20.83 11.81 24.37
CA GLY A 102 20.36 10.63 25.09
C GLY A 102 18.88 10.75 25.44
N SER A 103 18.57 10.68 26.74
CA SER A 103 17.21 10.78 27.29
C SER A 103 16.83 12.20 27.77
N LYS A 104 17.64 13.22 27.47
CA LYS A 104 17.35 14.60 27.90
C LYS A 104 16.13 15.18 27.15
N ILE A 105 15.40 16.04 27.85
CA ILE A 105 14.31 16.85 27.28
C ILE A 105 14.90 17.78 26.20
N GLY A 106 14.20 17.90 25.07
CA GLY A 106 14.61 18.79 24.00
C GLY A 106 14.45 20.26 24.40
N THR A 107 15.28 21.14 23.86
CA THR A 107 15.20 22.59 24.12
C THR A 107 13.86 23.21 23.69
N GLY A 108 13.14 22.56 22.78
CA GLY A 108 11.77 22.92 22.39
C GLY A 108 10.66 22.41 23.33
N GLY A 109 11.00 21.86 24.50
CA GLY A 109 10.04 21.39 25.51
C GLY A 109 9.45 19.99 25.27
N SER A 110 9.80 19.33 24.16
CA SER A 110 9.38 17.94 23.91
C SER A 110 10.23 16.94 24.70
N SER A 111 9.78 15.69 24.80
CA SER A 111 10.56 14.58 25.35
C SER A 111 11.80 14.20 24.52
N GLY A 112 12.19 15.03 23.55
CA GLY A 112 13.38 14.88 22.73
C GLY A 112 13.31 13.62 21.86
N TYR A 113 14.16 12.65 22.20
CA TYR A 113 14.25 11.37 21.50
C TYR A 113 12.90 10.64 21.39
N MET A 114 12.13 10.57 22.48
CA MET A 114 10.87 9.81 22.48
C MET A 114 9.80 10.43 21.58
N TYR A 115 9.73 11.77 21.54
CA TYR A 115 8.86 12.48 20.60
C TYR A 115 9.27 12.21 19.15
N LEU A 116 10.55 12.37 18.81
CA LEU A 116 11.02 12.12 17.44
C LEU A 116 10.77 10.67 17.01
N ARG A 117 10.91 9.71 17.93
CA ARG A 117 10.64 8.30 17.67
C ARG A 117 9.18 8.06 17.30
N SER A 118 8.22 8.75 17.93
CA SER A 118 6.81 8.62 17.57
C SER A 118 6.48 9.18 16.19
N THR A 119 7.32 10.10 15.67
CA THR A 119 7.18 10.62 14.30
C THR A 119 7.64 9.64 13.21
N VAL A 120 8.43 8.62 13.57
CA VAL A 120 8.82 7.53 12.67
C VAL A 120 7.69 6.48 12.66
N SER A 121 6.53 6.86 12.16
CA SER A 121 5.32 6.02 12.09
C SER A 121 4.58 6.21 10.77
N ASP A 122 3.83 5.19 10.34
CA ASP A 122 3.00 5.22 9.14
C ASP A 122 1.92 6.32 9.18
N ARG A 123 1.58 6.83 10.37
CA ARG A 123 0.73 8.02 10.54
C ARG A 123 1.20 9.21 9.68
N TYR A 124 2.52 9.34 9.50
CA TYR A 124 3.13 10.45 8.76
C TYR A 124 3.39 10.15 7.28
N LYS A 125 3.10 8.92 6.80
CA LYS A 125 3.11 8.62 5.36
C LYS A 125 1.86 9.18 4.72
N VAL A 126 2.04 10.02 3.70
CA VAL A 126 0.94 10.69 2.99
C VAL A 126 0.30 9.74 1.98
N PHE A 127 1.10 8.94 1.30
CA PHE A 127 0.72 8.01 0.25
C PHE A 127 0.71 6.55 0.74
N LEU A 128 0.37 6.33 2.02
CA LEU A 128 0.30 5.00 2.63
C LEU A 128 -0.56 4.02 1.82
N ASP A 129 -1.65 4.51 1.21
CA ASP A 129 -2.52 3.69 0.37
C ASP A 129 -1.80 3.08 -0.83
N LEU A 130 -0.83 3.79 -1.43
CA LEU A 130 -0.05 3.29 -2.56
C LEU A 130 0.83 2.10 -2.16
N PHE A 131 1.40 2.12 -0.96
CA PHE A 131 2.15 0.98 -0.41
C PHE A 131 1.20 -0.21 -0.17
N ASN A 132 0.01 0.06 0.37
CA ASN A 132 -0.96 -0.98 0.69
C ASN A 132 -1.63 -1.59 -0.55
N LEU A 133 -1.49 -0.99 -1.75
CA LEU A 133 -2.00 -1.53 -3.01
C LEU A 133 -1.52 -2.96 -3.27
N SER A 134 -0.31 -3.32 -2.83
CA SER A 134 0.24 -4.66 -2.99
C SER A 134 -0.67 -5.75 -2.41
N THR A 135 -1.47 -5.41 -1.40
CA THR A 135 -2.46 -6.31 -0.77
C THR A 135 -3.54 -6.78 -1.75
N TRP A 136 -3.87 -5.98 -2.76
CA TRP A 136 -4.97 -6.25 -3.70
C TRP A 136 -4.49 -6.54 -5.13
N LEU A 137 -3.18 -6.74 -5.32
CA LEU A 137 -2.66 -7.17 -6.60
C LEU A 137 -3.03 -8.64 -6.85
N ILE A 138 -3.51 -8.91 -8.06
CA ILE A 138 -3.88 -10.25 -8.51
C ILE A 138 -2.90 -10.75 -9.56
N PRO A 139 -2.74 -12.08 -9.71
CA PRO A 139 -1.90 -12.64 -10.76
C PRO A 139 -2.35 -12.20 -12.16
N ARG A 140 -1.39 -12.05 -13.09
CA ARG A 140 -1.64 -11.43 -14.42
C ARG A 140 -2.73 -12.11 -15.24
N ASN A 141 -2.94 -13.41 -15.08
CA ASN A 141 -3.99 -14.16 -15.77
C ASN A 141 -5.41 -13.79 -15.30
N TYR A 142 -5.57 -13.23 -14.11
CA TYR A 142 -6.85 -12.75 -13.60
C TYR A 142 -7.12 -11.27 -13.91
N ILE A 143 -6.13 -10.54 -14.43
CA ILE A 143 -6.33 -9.15 -14.85
C ILE A 143 -7.25 -9.14 -16.08
N PRO A 144 -8.35 -8.35 -16.07
CA PRO A 144 -9.26 -8.26 -17.20
C PRO A 144 -8.53 -7.89 -18.50
N LYS A 145 -8.87 -8.58 -19.59
CA LYS A 145 -8.33 -8.22 -20.92
C LYS A 145 -8.96 -6.91 -21.39
N LEU A 146 -8.13 -6.02 -21.92
CA LEU A 146 -8.58 -4.74 -22.48
C LEU A 146 -9.37 -4.97 -23.78
N SER A 147 -10.49 -4.27 -23.94
CA SER A 147 -11.21 -4.26 -25.23
C SER A 147 -10.36 -3.60 -26.33
N PRO A 148 -10.58 -3.90 -27.62
CA PRO A 148 -9.82 -3.27 -28.71
C PRO A 148 -9.87 -1.74 -28.68
N LYS A 149 -11.00 -1.16 -28.27
CA LYS A 149 -11.16 0.29 -28.08
C LYS A 149 -10.24 0.82 -26.98
N MET A 150 -10.26 0.19 -25.80
CA MET A 150 -9.41 0.59 -24.67
C MET A 150 -7.92 0.41 -24.99
N MET A 151 -7.57 -0.68 -25.68
CA MET A 151 -6.20 -0.94 -26.10
C MET A 151 -5.68 0.18 -27.00
N ARG A 152 -6.44 0.63 -28.00
CA ARG A 152 -6.07 1.80 -28.84
C ARG A 152 -5.90 3.06 -27.98
N THR A 153 -6.88 3.36 -27.13
CA THR A 153 -6.84 4.53 -26.23
C THR A 153 -5.62 4.54 -25.30
N LEU A 154 -5.09 3.39 -24.91
CA LEU A 154 -3.95 3.25 -24.00
C LEU A 154 -2.61 3.05 -24.72
N SER A 155 -2.63 2.63 -25.99
CA SER A 155 -1.42 2.41 -26.81
C SER A 155 -0.82 3.69 -27.37
N GLY A 156 -1.56 4.82 -27.31
CA GLY A 156 -1.06 6.12 -27.78
C GLY A 156 -1.10 6.31 -29.31
N THR A 157 -1.78 5.40 -30.03
CA THR A 157 -2.06 5.43 -31.47
C THR A 157 -3.54 5.65 -31.74
#